data_AF-A0A059EX61-F1
#
_entry.id   AF-A0A059EX61-F1
#
_cell.length_a   1.000
_cell.length_b   1.000
_cell.length_c   1.000
_cell.angle_alpha   90.00
_cell.angle_beta   90.00
_cell.angle_gamma   90.00
#
_symmetry.space_group_name_H-M   'P 1'
#
loop_
_entity.id
_entity.type
_entity.pdbx_description
1 polymer ?
#
loop_
_entity_poly.entity_id
_entity_poly.type
_entity_poly.pdbx_seq_one_letter_code
_entity_poly.pdbx_strand_id
1 'polypeptide(L)'
;VTYFINNESVTYSGDWRIYNQEKYNYKDHHTVNHSLGFINRENNSHINTIEGNWSSVKGKVNKRFRNIKFINIYLVSFMINRNECGDCFNNLIKYLF
;
A
#
# COMPACT_ATOMS: atom_id res chain seq x y z
N VAL A 1 -21.82 -16.58 9.08
CA VAL A 1 -21.03 -17.14 10.20
C VAL A 1 -20.53 -15.97 11.02
N THR A 2 -20.98 -15.84 12.26
CA THR A 2 -20.52 -14.77 13.17
C THR A 2 -19.35 -15.35 13.94
N TYR A 3 -18.15 -14.81 13.74
CA TYR A 3 -16.97 -15.21 14.50
C TYR A 3 -16.95 -14.41 15.80
N PHE A 4 -16.97 -15.10 16.94
CA PHE A 4 -16.78 -14.47 18.23
C PHE A 4 -15.28 -14.36 18.49
N ILE A 5 -14.82 -13.14 18.74
CA ILE A 5 -13.47 -12.89 19.20
C ILE A 5 -13.43 -13.23 20.69
N ASN A 6 -12.46 -14.05 21.10
CA ASN A 6 -12.26 -14.34 22.51
C ASN A 6 -11.78 -13.07 23.23
N ASN A 7 -12.49 -12.61 24.25
CA ASN A 7 -12.12 -11.42 25.02
C ASN A 7 -10.75 -11.54 25.71
N GLU A 8 -10.22 -12.75 25.91
CA GLU A 8 -8.86 -12.93 26.44
C GLU A 8 -7.74 -12.77 25.38
N SER A 9 -8.11 -12.58 24.11
CA SER A 9 -7.13 -12.44 23.04
C SER A 9 -6.38 -11.11 23.12
N VAL A 10 -5.12 -11.15 22.69
CA VAL A 10 -4.28 -9.98 22.45
C VAL A 10 -4.28 -9.71 20.95
N THR A 11 -4.60 -8.46 20.57
CA THR A 11 -4.67 -8.07 19.15
C THR A 11 -3.66 -6.99 18.82
N TYR A 12 -3.05 -7.12 17.64
CA TYR A 12 -2.17 -6.12 17.04
C TYR A 12 -2.84 -5.55 15.80
N SER A 13 -3.07 -4.23 15.76
CA SER A 13 -3.71 -3.56 14.63
C SER A 13 -3.00 -2.25 14.26
N GLY A 14 -3.29 -1.72 13.07
CA GLY A 14 -2.76 -0.42 12.64
C GLY A 14 -3.45 0.75 13.34
N ASP A 15 -2.93 1.98 13.16
CA ASP A 15 -3.43 3.17 13.87
C ASP A 15 -4.72 3.78 13.26
N TRP A 16 -5.60 2.95 12.70
CA TRP A 16 -6.87 3.43 12.18
C TRP A 16 -7.86 3.63 13.33
N ARG A 17 -8.44 4.83 13.41
CA ARG A 17 -9.49 5.24 14.37
C ARG A 17 -10.61 4.22 14.62
N ILE A 18 -10.94 3.36 13.66
CA ILE A 18 -11.98 2.32 13.86
C ILE A 18 -11.51 1.23 14.84
N TYR A 19 -10.23 0.86 14.84
CA TYR A 19 -9.67 -0.15 15.74
C TYR A 19 -9.55 0.36 17.18
N ASN A 20 -9.38 1.68 17.37
CA ASN A 20 -9.42 2.29 18.70
C ASN A 20 -10.79 2.16 19.41
N GLN A 21 -11.87 1.97 18.66
CA GLN A 21 -13.21 1.73 19.22
C GLN A 21 -13.39 0.26 19.64
N GLU A 22 -12.64 -0.65 19.01
CA GLU A 22 -12.68 -2.09 19.25
C GLU A 22 -11.80 -2.52 20.43
N LYS A 23 -10.98 -1.64 21.00
CA LYS A 23 -10.06 -1.96 22.11
C LYS A 23 -10.75 -2.58 23.33
N TYR A 24 -12.04 -2.31 23.52
CA TYR A 24 -12.83 -2.83 24.64
C TYR A 24 -13.26 -4.30 24.46
N ASN A 25 -13.09 -4.85 23.25
CA ASN A 25 -13.42 -6.24 22.92
C ASN A 25 -12.23 -7.20 23.14
N TYR A 26 -11.09 -6.70 23.60
CA TYR A 26 -9.86 -7.49 23.82
C TYR A 26 -9.30 -7.22 25.21
N LYS A 27 -8.55 -8.20 25.72
CA LYS A 27 -7.80 -8.05 26.97
C LYS A 27 -6.71 -6.99 26.83
N ASP A 28 -6.00 -7.03 25.70
CA ASP A 28 -5.00 -6.04 25.31
C ASP A 28 -5.10 -5.74 23.81
N HIS A 29 -5.00 -4.46 23.47
CA HIS A 29 -4.97 -3.98 22.10
C HIS A 29 -3.70 -3.16 21.89
N HIS A 30 -2.78 -3.70 21.10
CA HIS A 30 -1.53 -3.04 20.75
C HIS A 30 -1.63 -2.41 19.36
N THR A 31 -1.27 -1.13 19.27
CA THR A 31 -1.10 -0.47 17.98
C THR A 31 0.28 -0.78 17.45
N VAL A 32 0.34 -1.29 16.23
CA VAL A 32 1.62 -1.47 15.53
C VAL A 32 2.19 -0.09 15.28
N ASN A 33 3.36 0.18 15.89
CA ASN A 33 4.07 1.42 15.67
C ASN A 33 4.66 1.40 14.25
N HIS A 34 3.93 1.97 13.30
CA HIS A 34 4.42 2.13 11.92
C HIS A 34 5.71 2.96 11.85
N SER A 35 6.04 3.76 12.88
CA SER A 35 7.29 4.53 12.98
C SER A 35 8.55 3.67 13.20
N LEU A 36 8.40 2.47 13.76
CA LEU A 36 9.50 1.57 14.14
C LEU A 36 9.39 0.28 13.33
N GLY A 37 10.20 0.15 12.27
CA GLY A 37 10.19 -1.01 11.38
C GLY A 37 10.03 -0.70 9.89
N PHE A 38 10.15 0.57 9.50
CA PHE A 38 10.04 1.01 8.10
C PHE A 38 11.01 0.34 7.12
N ILE A 39 12.10 -0.23 7.61
CA ILE A 39 13.13 -0.86 6.80
C ILE A 39 12.91 -2.36 6.87
N ASN A 40 12.58 -2.97 5.74
CA ASN A 40 12.64 -4.43 5.64
C ASN A 40 14.10 -4.84 5.87
N ARG A 41 14.37 -5.61 6.94
CA ARG A 41 15.72 -6.01 7.35
C ARG A 41 16.43 -6.92 6.34
N GLU A 42 15.70 -7.57 5.45
CA GLU A 42 16.26 -8.46 4.43
C GLU A 42 16.82 -7.71 3.22
N ASN A 43 16.21 -6.58 2.85
CA ASN A 43 16.55 -5.86 1.61
C ASN A 43 16.66 -4.34 1.78
N ASN A 44 16.67 -3.85 3.02
CA ASN A 44 16.66 -2.43 3.40
C ASN A 44 15.60 -1.56 2.69
N SER A 45 14.53 -2.17 2.16
CA SER A 45 13.50 -1.43 1.45
C SER A 45 12.60 -0.69 2.43
N HIS A 46 12.45 0.61 2.21
CA HIS A 46 11.57 1.44 3.04
C HIS A 46 10.10 1.23 2.63
N ILE A 47 9.25 0.78 3.55
CA ILE A 47 7.80 0.61 3.32
C ILE A 47 7.15 1.95 2.90
N ASN A 48 7.65 3.07 3.45
CA ASN A 48 7.26 4.43 3.04
C ASN A 48 7.48 4.72 1.55
N THR A 49 8.45 4.06 0.93
CA THR A 49 8.68 4.19 -0.51
C THR A 49 7.56 3.56 -1.31
N ILE A 50 7.03 2.41 -0.89
CA ILE A 50 5.91 1.74 -1.55
C ILE A 50 4.62 2.57 -1.36
N GLU A 51 4.35 3.05 -0.13
CA GLU A 51 3.17 3.89 0.15
C GLU A 51 3.21 5.23 -0.60
N GLY A 52 4.39 5.87 -0.63
CA GLY A 52 4.60 7.10 -1.40
C GLY A 52 4.45 6.89 -2.90
N ASN A 53 4.94 5.77 -3.43
CA ASN A 53 4.74 5.38 -4.83
C ASN A 53 3.27 5.17 -5.13
N TRP A 54 2.55 4.45 -4.27
CA TRP A 54 1.13 4.22 -4.44
C TRP A 54 0.31 5.51 -4.37
N SER A 55 0.66 6.43 -3.48
CA SER A 55 0.06 7.76 -3.41
C SER A 55 0.24 8.53 -4.72
N SER A 56 1.47 8.51 -5.26
CA SER A 56 1.83 9.16 -6.53
C SER A 56 1.08 8.56 -7.73
N VAL A 57 0.97 7.23 -7.80
CA VAL A 57 0.17 6.53 -8.81
C VAL A 57 -1.29 6.96 -8.71
N LYS A 58 -1.89 6.89 -7.52
CA LYS A 58 -3.29 7.28 -7.31
C LYS A 58 -3.55 8.73 -7.72
N GLY A 59 -2.62 9.64 -7.46
CA GLY A 59 -2.73 11.05 -7.87
C GLY A 59 -2.87 11.23 -9.38
N LYS A 60 -2.23 10.36 -10.18
CA LYS A 60 -2.24 10.43 -11.65
C LYS A 60 -3.38 9.65 -12.29
N VAL A 61 -3.94 8.65 -11.62
CA VAL A 61 -5.01 7.81 -12.15
C VAL A 61 -6.38 8.33 -11.70
N ASN A 62 -7.24 8.70 -12.66
CA ASN A 62 -8.62 9.05 -12.39
C ASN A 62 -9.34 7.91 -11.64
N LYS A 63 -10.13 8.23 -10.61
CA LYS A 63 -10.86 7.27 -9.77
C LYS A 63 -11.61 6.20 -10.58
N ARG A 64 -12.22 6.57 -11.71
CA ARG A 64 -12.96 5.63 -12.59
C ARG A 64 -12.07 4.50 -13.16
N PHE A 65 -10.78 4.77 -13.35
CA PHE A 65 -9.82 3.82 -13.92
C PHE A 65 -8.99 3.08 -12.87
N ARG A 66 -9.24 3.30 -11.57
CA ARG A 66 -8.61 2.55 -10.47
C ARG A 66 -9.29 1.20 -10.27
N ASN A 67 -9.32 0.39 -11.31
CA ASN A 67 -9.85 -0.97 -11.28
C ASN A 67 -8.86 -1.92 -11.96
N ILE A 68 -8.99 -3.22 -11.67
CA ILE A 68 -8.01 -4.23 -12.06
C ILE A 68 -7.80 -4.32 -13.58
N LYS A 69 -8.83 -3.95 -14.38
CA LYS A 69 -8.76 -3.96 -15.85
C LYS A 69 -7.80 -2.90 -16.39
N PHE A 70 -7.70 -1.74 -15.73
CA PHE A 70 -6.90 -0.63 -16.23
C PHE A 70 -5.66 -0.32 -15.38
N ILE A 71 -5.62 -0.73 -14.11
CA ILE A 71 -4.54 -0.34 -13.20
C ILE A 71 -3.16 -0.74 -13.72
N ASN A 72 -3.05 -1.87 -14.43
CA ASN A 72 -1.78 -2.39 -14.95
C ASN A 72 -1.12 -1.42 -15.94
N ILE A 73 -1.86 -0.85 -16.90
CA ILE A 73 -1.26 0.08 -17.88
C ILE A 73 -0.77 1.35 -17.19
N TYR A 74 -1.51 1.85 -16.19
CA TYR A 74 -1.09 3.01 -15.41
C TYR A 74 0.13 2.75 -14.54
N LEU A 75 0.26 1.54 -13.98
CA LEU A 75 1.46 1.13 -13.23
C LEU A 75 2.69 1.09 -14.14
N VAL A 76 2.56 0.49 -15.33
CA VAL A 76 3.64 0.44 -16.33
C VAL A 76 4.05 1.84 -16.77
N SER A 77 3.09 2.69 -17.15
CA SER A 77 3.38 4.09 -17.50
C SER A 77 4.02 4.85 -16.34
N PHE A 78 3.60 4.61 -15.10
CA PHE A 78 4.20 5.26 -13.94
C PHE A 78 5.66 4.85 -13.74
N MET A 79 5.98 3.56 -13.90
CA MET A 79 7.35 3.05 -13.81
C MET A 79 8.24 3.63 -14.91
N ILE A 80 7.77 3.64 -16.16
CA ILE A 80 8.50 4.22 -17.29
C ILE A 80 8.81 5.69 -17.04
N ASN A 81 7.81 6.50 -16.70
CA ASN A 81 7.98 7.94 -16.46
C ASN A 81 8.91 8.27 -15.27
N ARG A 82 9.17 7.32 -14.38
CA ARG A 82 10.04 7.52 -13.23
C ARG A 82 11.49 7.14 -13.54
N ASN A 83 11.68 6.07 -14.31
CA ASN A 83 12.99 5.45 -14.51
C ASN A 83 13.64 5.84 -15.83
N GLU A 84 12.83 6.23 -16.83
CA GLU A 84 13.31 6.57 -18.16
C GLU A 84 13.03 8.05 -18.46
N CYS A 85 13.93 8.64 -19.24
CA CYS A 85 13.73 9.98 -19.81
C CYS A 85 13.06 9.89 -21.19
N GLY A 86 12.41 10.97 -21.62
CA GLY A 86 11.80 11.05 -22.95
C GLY A 86 10.34 10.60 -23.00
N ASP A 87 9.87 10.29 -24.21
CA ASP A 87 8.46 9.99 -24.45
C ASP A 87 8.06 8.62 -23.88
N CYS A 88 6.95 8.62 -23.13
CA CYS A 88 6.45 7.42 -22.45
C CYS A 88 5.98 6.34 -23.43
N PHE A 89 5.44 6.70 -24.59
CA PHE A 89 4.95 5.74 -25.57
C PHE A 89 6.12 5.04 -26.26
N ASN A 90 7.13 5.79 -26.70
CA ASN A 90 8.35 5.21 -27.28
C ASN A 90 9.06 4.27 -26.30
N ASN A 91 9.17 4.68 -25.03
CA ASN A 91 9.75 3.83 -23.99
C ASN A 91 8.87 2.60 -23.71
N LEU A 92 7.54 2.71 -23.81
CA LEU A 92 6.64 1.56 -23.68
C LEU A 92 6.86 0.55 -24.81
N ILE A 93 6.98 1.02 -26.05
CA ILE A 93 7.27 0.17 -27.22
C ILE A 93 8.61 -0.54 -27.05
N LYS A 94 9.66 0.16 -26.57
CA LYS A 94 10.98 -0.41 -26.26
C LYS A 94 10.94 -1.60 -25.28
N TYR A 95 9.97 -1.67 -24.37
CA TYR A 95 9.84 -2.78 -23.41
C TYR A 95 8.90 -3.89 -23.88
N LEU A 96 8.13 -3.67 -24.94
CA LEU A 96 7.20 -4.65 -25.51
C LEU A 96 7.80 -5.43 -26.68
N PHE A 97 8.84 -4.89 -27.32
CA PHE A 97 9.58 -5.47 -28.44
C PHE A 97 11.07 -5.47 -28.14
#